data_AF-A0A1I0YCR1-F1
#
_entry.id   AF-A0A1I0YCR1-F1
#
_cell.length_a   1.000
_cell.length_b   1.000
_cell.length_c   1.000
_cell.angle_alpha   90.00
_cell.angle_beta   90.00
_cell.angle_gamma   90.00
#
_symmetry.space_group_name_H-M   'P 1'
#
loop_
_entity.id
_entity.type
_entity.pdbx_description
1 polymer ?
#
loop_
_entity_poly.entity_id
_entity_poly.type
_entity_poly.pdbx_seq_one_letter_code
_entity_poly.pdbx_strand_id
1 'polypeptide(L)'
;MKFTCFCRYITFAAISLLSVPALAAAEEKPASIEDFFAGQGCAIGPATYDAAIRAGFEPEAIDRLKEKARADEKTVITGDWLVLSPQACTIRIPKIESAIRLGDPEVVKSTSAKDAYSADGDPGCFLVGSVYEEVITTRGWFPDIANLEYIRFLAEGIASGTLSFYSPDPLRTPPGVMITSGECADVPSMADVRRSHALLVEHFDTFVRAYLNDDCEKGGMAMIEVGDMTKKLGGESRVNAWTFFEVEMIARGAGWWEGMGAKEKGAPRPPMCHYK
;
A
#
# COMPACT_ATOMS: atom_id res chain seq x y z
N MET A 1 62.27 46.21 -38.61
CA MET A 1 61.77 45.38 -37.50
C MET A 1 60.59 46.08 -36.83
N LYS A 2 59.36 45.62 -37.07
CA LYS A 2 58.19 45.94 -36.24
C LYS A 2 57.36 44.65 -36.16
N PHE A 3 57.35 44.05 -34.98
CA PHE A 3 56.54 42.86 -34.66
C PHE A 3 55.13 43.32 -34.30
N THR A 4 54.12 42.85 -35.02
CA THR A 4 52.71 43.00 -34.69
C THR A 4 52.27 41.79 -33.87
N CYS A 5 51.90 42.03 -32.62
CA CYS A 5 51.39 41.05 -31.67
C CYS A 5 49.89 40.81 -31.92
N PHE A 6 49.50 39.59 -32.28
CA PHE A 6 48.10 39.17 -32.42
C PHE A 6 47.58 38.69 -31.06
N CYS A 7 46.66 39.46 -30.45
CA CYS A 7 45.97 39.08 -29.22
C CYS A 7 44.71 38.27 -29.57
N ARG A 8 44.70 36.98 -29.22
CA ARG A 8 43.55 36.07 -29.36
C ARG A 8 42.54 36.32 -28.23
N TYR A 9 41.30 36.65 -28.60
CA TYR A 9 40.16 36.64 -27.67
C TYR A 9 39.70 35.20 -27.40
N ILE A 10 39.69 34.80 -26.13
CA ILE A 10 39.08 33.56 -25.64
C ILE A 10 37.69 33.92 -25.11
N THR A 11 36.64 33.45 -25.77
CA THR A 11 35.25 33.64 -25.34
C THR A 11 34.88 32.53 -24.35
N PHE A 12 34.67 32.88 -23.08
CA PHE A 12 34.10 31.97 -22.08
C PHE A 12 32.58 31.86 -22.29
N ALA A 13 32.10 30.67 -22.64
CA ALA A 13 30.68 30.34 -22.65
C ALA A 13 30.22 30.03 -21.22
N ALA A 14 29.34 30.87 -20.67
CA ALA A 14 28.73 30.66 -19.36
C ALA A 14 27.65 29.55 -19.45
N ILE A 15 27.92 28.40 -18.84
CA ILE A 15 26.95 27.32 -18.68
C ILE A 15 25.98 27.75 -17.57
N SER A 16 24.75 28.11 -17.97
CA SER A 16 23.66 28.40 -17.04
C SER A 16 23.10 27.08 -16.50
N LEU A 17 23.40 26.78 -15.24
CA LEU A 17 22.76 25.71 -14.47
C LEU A 17 21.29 26.09 -14.25
N LEU A 18 20.39 25.51 -15.03
CA LEU A 18 18.95 25.56 -14.77
C LEU A 18 18.65 24.70 -13.54
N SER A 19 18.50 25.35 -12.39
CA SER A 19 17.93 24.74 -11.18
C SER A 19 16.48 24.37 -11.46
N VAL A 20 16.21 23.08 -11.66
CA VAL A 20 14.84 22.56 -11.71
C VAL A 20 14.28 22.65 -10.28
N PRO A 21 13.20 23.40 -10.03
CA PRO A 21 12.55 23.37 -8.72
C PRO A 21 11.94 21.98 -8.54
N ALA A 22 12.46 21.23 -7.59
CA ALA A 22 11.79 20.04 -7.10
C ALA A 22 10.44 20.51 -6.52
N LEU A 23 9.34 20.20 -7.22
CA LEU A 23 8.01 20.26 -6.60
C LEU A 23 8.01 19.22 -5.48
N ALA A 24 8.33 19.65 -4.26
CA ALA A 24 7.93 18.93 -3.08
C ALA A 24 6.40 18.95 -3.07
N ALA A 25 5.77 17.82 -3.38
CA ALA A 25 4.37 17.62 -3.09
C ALA A 25 4.22 17.88 -1.58
N ALA A 26 3.47 18.91 -1.21
CA ALA A 26 3.16 19.16 0.19
C ALA A 26 2.34 17.96 0.68
N GLU A 27 2.94 17.12 1.52
CA GLU A 27 2.20 16.09 2.24
C GLU A 27 1.06 16.78 2.99
N GLU A 28 -0.18 16.45 2.62
CA GLU A 28 -1.35 16.97 3.29
C GLU A 28 -1.34 16.45 4.73
N LYS A 29 -1.03 17.34 5.67
CA LYS A 29 -0.95 16.98 7.09
C LYS A 29 -2.31 16.42 7.52
N PRO A 30 -2.35 15.26 8.22
CA PRO A 30 -3.60 14.73 8.76
C PRO A 30 -4.32 15.80 9.59
N ALA A 31 -5.63 15.89 9.42
CA ALA A 31 -6.44 16.94 10.04
C ALA A 31 -6.47 16.87 11.58
N SER A 32 -6.28 15.67 12.14
CA SER A 32 -6.25 15.40 13.58
C SER A 32 -5.35 14.21 13.93
N ILE A 33 -5.02 14.05 15.21
CA ILE A 33 -4.25 12.90 15.71
C ILE A 33 -5.06 11.61 15.60
N GLU A 34 -6.38 11.68 15.80
CA GLU A 34 -7.31 10.58 15.56
C GLU A 34 -7.31 10.18 14.09
N ASP A 35 -7.31 11.16 13.19
CA ASP A 35 -7.25 10.89 11.75
C ASP A 35 -5.96 10.16 11.36
N PHE A 36 -4.84 10.59 11.92
CA PHE A 36 -3.55 9.95 11.74
C PHE A 36 -3.59 8.49 12.20
N PHE A 37 -4.02 8.22 13.44
CA PHE A 37 -4.04 6.86 13.96
C PHE A 37 -5.06 5.96 13.27
N ALA A 38 -6.17 6.49 12.74
CA ALA A 38 -7.09 5.73 11.91
C ALA A 38 -6.42 5.16 10.63
N GLY A 39 -5.46 5.89 10.04
CA GLY A 39 -4.62 5.41 8.94
C GLY A 39 -3.44 4.54 9.39
N GLN A 40 -3.17 4.43 10.69
CA GLN A 40 -2.12 3.59 11.26
C GLN A 40 -2.64 2.30 11.89
N GLY A 41 -3.88 1.92 11.57
CA GLY A 41 -4.52 0.71 12.09
C GLY A 41 -5.10 0.89 13.50
N CYS A 42 -5.39 2.14 13.91
CA CYS A 42 -5.87 2.46 15.25
C CYS A 42 -4.98 1.86 16.35
N ALA A 43 -3.67 1.78 16.09
CA ALA A 43 -2.68 1.16 16.95
C ALA A 43 -1.62 2.19 17.37
N ILE A 44 -1.47 2.36 18.67
CA ILE A 44 -0.44 3.23 19.27
C ILE A 44 0.64 2.35 19.87
N GLY A 45 1.83 2.38 19.31
CA GLY A 45 3.02 1.71 19.81
C GLY A 45 4.28 2.43 19.33
N PRO A 46 5.48 1.85 19.52
CA PRO A 46 6.74 2.55 19.26
C PRO A 46 6.82 3.18 17.85
N ALA A 47 6.57 2.39 16.80
CA ALA A 47 6.70 2.90 15.43
C ALA A 47 5.64 3.95 15.05
N THR A 48 4.40 3.81 15.52
CA THR A 48 3.32 4.78 15.20
C THR A 48 3.40 6.03 16.07
N TYR A 49 3.95 5.93 17.28
CA TYR A 49 4.28 7.08 18.12
C TYR A 49 5.34 7.96 17.45
N ASP A 50 6.46 7.37 17.02
CA ASP A 50 7.52 8.10 16.33
C ASP A 50 7.04 8.67 14.98
N ALA A 51 6.18 7.93 14.27
CA ALA A 51 5.57 8.41 13.04
C ALA A 51 4.63 9.62 13.28
N ALA A 52 3.87 9.62 14.38
CA ALA A 52 3.03 10.77 14.75
C ALA A 52 3.88 12.02 15.06
N ILE A 53 5.00 11.85 15.77
CA ILE A 53 5.94 12.96 16.02
C ILE A 53 6.51 13.50 14.71
N ARG A 54 6.94 12.63 13.79
CA ARG A 54 7.42 13.05 12.45
C ARG A 54 6.34 13.76 11.63
N ALA A 55 5.08 13.38 11.80
CA ALA A 55 3.93 14.08 11.22
C ALA A 55 3.62 15.42 11.91
N GLY A 56 4.37 15.80 12.95
CA GLY A 56 4.26 17.08 13.65
C GLY A 56 3.13 17.13 14.67
N PHE A 57 2.83 16.01 15.32
CA PHE A 57 2.00 15.96 16.52
C PHE A 57 2.87 16.05 17.78
N GLU A 58 2.39 16.80 18.77
CA GLU A 58 3.10 16.96 20.05
C GLU A 58 3.05 15.65 20.87
N PRO A 59 4.17 15.23 21.49
CA PRO A 59 4.23 14.04 22.34
C PRO A 59 3.13 13.98 23.40
N GLU A 60 2.82 15.11 24.05
CA GLU A 60 1.80 15.18 25.11
C GLU A 60 0.39 14.90 24.57
N ALA A 61 0.12 15.22 23.30
CA ALA A 61 -1.17 14.89 22.68
C ALA A 61 -1.30 13.38 22.46
N ILE A 62 -0.21 12.73 22.02
CA ILE A 62 -0.17 11.27 21.83
C ILE A 62 -0.29 10.56 23.18
N ASP A 63 0.39 11.03 24.22
CA ASP A 63 0.31 10.46 25.56
C ASP A 63 -1.09 10.61 26.17
N ARG A 64 -1.77 11.74 25.98
CA ARG A 64 -3.19 11.87 26.39
C ARG A 64 -4.08 10.85 25.68
N LEU A 65 -3.84 10.58 24.40
CA LEU A 65 -4.59 9.57 23.66
C LEU A 65 -4.30 8.15 24.19
N LYS A 66 -3.04 7.84 24.53
CA LYS A 66 -2.65 6.58 25.18
C LYS A 66 -3.35 6.39 26.53
N GLU A 67 -3.34 7.41 27.38
CA GLU A 67 -4.02 7.34 28.69
C GLU A 67 -5.53 7.13 28.52
N LYS A 68 -6.17 7.84 27.58
CA LYS A 68 -7.58 7.62 27.25
C LYS A 68 -7.84 6.21 26.74
N ALA A 69 -6.97 5.67 25.88
CA ALA A 69 -7.10 4.31 25.36
C ALA A 69 -6.92 3.26 26.47
N ARG A 70 -5.97 3.45 27.40
CA ARG A 70 -5.78 2.56 28.56
C ARG A 70 -6.98 2.53 29.51
N ALA A 71 -7.75 3.62 29.58
CA ALA A 71 -8.97 3.70 30.37
C ALA A 71 -10.19 3.04 29.69
N ASP A 72 -10.13 2.73 28.39
CA ASP A 72 -11.16 1.96 27.68
C ASP A 72 -10.89 0.46 27.84
N GLU A 73 -11.78 -0.23 28.54
CA GLU A 73 -11.71 -1.68 28.79
C GLU A 73 -11.70 -2.53 27.50
N LYS A 74 -12.13 -1.96 26.37
CA LYS A 74 -12.13 -2.63 25.07
C LYS A 74 -10.85 -2.40 24.25
N THR A 75 -9.92 -1.58 24.73
CA THR A 75 -8.60 -1.44 24.11
C THR A 75 -7.82 -2.72 24.32
N VAL A 76 -7.28 -3.28 23.23
CA VAL A 76 -6.40 -4.44 23.31
C VAL A 76 -4.99 -3.95 23.62
N ILE A 77 -4.43 -4.43 24.72
CA ILE A 77 -3.04 -4.20 25.10
C ILE A 77 -2.23 -5.44 24.71
N THR A 78 -1.21 -5.26 23.88
CA THR A 78 -0.37 -6.38 23.42
C THR A 78 1.07 -5.93 23.20
N GLY A 79 2.00 -6.50 23.98
CA GLY A 79 3.35 -5.96 24.09
C GLY A 79 3.33 -4.46 24.46
N ASP A 80 4.09 -3.65 23.72
CA ASP A 80 4.12 -2.18 23.87
C ASP A 80 3.03 -1.44 23.06
N TRP A 81 2.05 -2.17 22.54
CA TRP A 81 0.99 -1.63 21.68
C TRP A 81 -0.36 -1.51 22.39
N LEU A 82 -1.07 -0.44 22.06
CA LEU A 82 -2.48 -0.23 22.35
C LEU A 82 -3.27 -0.23 21.03
N VAL A 83 -4.13 -1.21 20.83
CA VAL A 83 -5.06 -1.22 19.69
C VAL A 83 -6.42 -0.75 20.17
N LEU A 84 -6.82 0.44 19.74
CA LEU A 84 -8.04 1.10 20.17
C LEU A 84 -9.27 0.29 19.74
N SER A 85 -10.32 0.33 20.54
CA SER A 85 -11.59 -0.32 20.23
C SER A 85 -12.24 0.29 18.97
N PRO A 86 -13.10 -0.46 18.24
CA PRO A 86 -13.82 0.08 17.07
C PRO A 86 -14.70 1.29 17.39
N GLN A 87 -15.13 1.43 18.65
CA GLN A 87 -15.91 2.60 19.09
C GLN A 87 -15.04 3.85 19.30
N ALA A 88 -13.77 3.66 19.70
CA ALA A 88 -12.83 4.75 19.90
C ALA A 88 -12.13 5.18 18.60
N CYS A 89 -11.89 4.24 17.68
CA CYS A 89 -11.21 4.48 16.42
C CYS A 89 -11.62 3.46 15.35
N THR A 90 -12.09 3.95 14.21
CA THR A 90 -12.37 3.13 13.02
C THR A 90 -11.14 3.16 12.10
N ILE A 91 -10.58 2.00 11.80
CA ILE A 91 -9.44 1.88 10.89
C ILE A 91 -9.91 2.24 9.48
N ARG A 92 -9.16 3.12 8.83
CA ARG A 92 -9.42 3.52 7.44
C ARG A 92 -8.34 2.99 6.53
N ILE A 93 -8.67 2.83 5.27
CA ILE A 93 -7.65 2.56 4.25
C ILE A 93 -6.65 3.71 4.28
N PRO A 94 -5.37 3.43 4.52
CA PRO A 94 -4.33 4.44 4.58
C PRO A 94 -4.13 5.09 3.21
N LYS A 95 -3.71 6.36 3.21
CA LYS A 95 -3.20 7.00 2.01
C LYS A 95 -1.81 6.43 1.72
N ILE A 96 -1.69 5.71 0.61
CA ILE A 96 -0.44 5.09 0.15
C ILE A 96 -0.07 5.75 -1.17
N GLU A 97 1.19 6.13 -1.32
CA GLU A 97 1.72 6.73 -2.54
C GLU A 97 2.95 5.94 -2.98
N SER A 98 2.96 5.52 -4.24
CA SER A 98 4.10 4.90 -4.92
C SER A 98 4.72 5.86 -5.93
N ALA A 99 6.02 5.73 -6.14
CA ALA A 99 6.72 6.34 -7.25
C ALA A 99 6.50 5.60 -8.59
N ILE A 100 5.91 4.41 -8.57
CA ILE A 100 5.53 3.65 -9.78
C ILE A 100 4.06 3.96 -10.12
N ARG A 101 3.77 4.15 -11.40
CA ARG A 101 2.46 4.49 -11.96
C ARG A 101 2.06 3.50 -13.04
N LEU A 102 0.75 3.32 -13.23
CA LEU A 102 0.20 2.37 -14.21
C LEU A 102 0.68 2.62 -15.65
N GLY A 103 0.94 3.87 -16.01
CA GLY A 103 1.41 4.27 -17.34
C GLY A 103 2.92 4.16 -17.53
N ASP A 104 3.69 3.77 -16.51
CA ASP A 104 5.14 3.70 -16.62
C ASP A 104 5.56 2.57 -17.58
N PRO A 105 6.63 2.76 -18.39
CA PRO A 105 7.03 1.79 -19.41
C PRO A 105 7.24 0.37 -18.89
N GLU A 106 7.82 0.22 -17.70
CA GLU A 106 8.02 -1.06 -17.01
C GLU A 106 6.71 -1.76 -16.64
N VAL A 107 5.67 -1.00 -16.27
CA VAL A 107 4.36 -1.54 -15.93
C VAL A 107 3.64 -1.95 -17.20
N VAL A 108 3.65 -1.11 -18.22
CA VAL A 108 3.07 -1.42 -19.54
C VAL A 108 3.72 -2.68 -20.13
N LYS A 109 5.05 -2.79 -20.07
CA LYS A 109 5.80 -3.97 -20.53
C LYS A 109 5.47 -5.23 -19.73
N SER A 110 5.17 -5.09 -18.44
CA SER A 110 4.82 -6.20 -17.55
C SER A 110 3.32 -6.56 -17.58
N THR A 111 2.52 -5.85 -18.37
CA THR A 111 1.08 -6.03 -18.46
C THR A 111 0.72 -6.94 -19.64
N SER A 112 -0.11 -7.96 -19.40
CA SER A 112 -0.60 -8.85 -20.44
C SER A 112 -1.54 -8.14 -21.42
N ALA A 113 -1.68 -8.69 -22.62
CA ALA A 113 -2.81 -8.35 -23.49
C ALA A 113 -4.15 -8.72 -22.80
N LYS A 114 -5.21 -7.99 -23.16
CA LYS A 114 -6.56 -8.16 -22.58
C LYS A 114 -7.15 -9.56 -22.77
N ASP A 115 -6.79 -10.23 -23.86
CA ASP A 115 -7.31 -11.54 -24.25
C ASP A 115 -6.40 -12.71 -23.86
N ALA A 116 -5.22 -12.45 -23.30
CA ALA A 116 -4.18 -13.45 -23.03
C ALA A 116 -4.66 -14.65 -22.19
N TYR A 117 -5.60 -14.42 -21.27
CA TYR A 117 -6.16 -15.44 -20.36
C TYR A 117 -7.67 -15.67 -20.57
N SER A 118 -8.23 -15.21 -21.69
CA SER A 118 -9.67 -15.36 -21.96
C SER A 118 -10.09 -16.83 -22.11
N ALA A 119 -9.22 -17.69 -22.66
CA ALA A 119 -9.48 -19.13 -22.79
C ALA A 119 -9.64 -19.83 -21.44
N ASP A 120 -8.98 -19.30 -20.40
CA ASP A 120 -9.06 -19.82 -19.04
C ASP A 120 -10.25 -19.24 -18.27
N GLY A 121 -10.96 -18.26 -18.83
CA GLY A 121 -12.08 -17.57 -18.20
C GLY A 121 -11.70 -16.27 -17.47
N ASP A 122 -10.48 -15.77 -17.64
CA ASP A 122 -9.98 -14.52 -17.03
C ASP A 122 -9.68 -13.46 -18.10
N PRO A 123 -10.69 -12.88 -18.78
CA PRO A 123 -10.44 -11.74 -19.66
C PRO A 123 -9.98 -10.53 -18.82
N GLY A 124 -8.99 -9.78 -19.32
CA GLY A 124 -8.44 -8.60 -18.63
C GLY A 124 -6.95 -8.41 -18.89
N CYS A 125 -6.43 -7.26 -18.46
CA CYS A 125 -5.00 -7.00 -18.44
C CYS A 125 -4.45 -7.31 -17.04
N PHE A 126 -3.40 -8.11 -16.96
CA PHE A 126 -2.81 -8.56 -15.70
C PHE A 126 -1.33 -8.20 -15.64
N LEU A 127 -0.86 -7.81 -14.45
CA LEU A 127 0.56 -7.69 -14.15
C LEU A 127 1.16 -9.11 -14.03
N VAL A 128 1.85 -9.55 -15.08
CA VAL A 128 2.40 -10.91 -15.22
C VAL A 128 3.92 -10.92 -15.42
N GLY A 129 4.50 -9.78 -15.83
CA GLY A 129 5.94 -9.54 -15.80
C GLY A 129 6.42 -9.07 -14.42
N SER A 130 7.73 -8.99 -14.23
CA SER A 130 8.31 -8.52 -12.97
C SER A 130 8.58 -7.01 -13.01
N VAL A 131 7.59 -6.20 -12.60
CA VAL A 131 7.75 -4.75 -12.43
C VAL A 131 8.94 -4.43 -11.51
N TYR A 132 9.15 -5.24 -10.47
CA TYR A 132 10.29 -5.14 -9.56
C TYR A 132 11.66 -5.22 -10.27
N GLU A 133 11.88 -6.22 -11.12
CA GLU A 133 13.14 -6.36 -11.85
C GLU A 133 13.31 -5.26 -12.91
N GLU A 134 12.21 -4.85 -13.54
CA GLU A 134 12.21 -3.78 -14.53
C GLU A 134 12.61 -2.45 -13.90
N VAL A 135 12.07 -2.05 -12.74
CA VAL A 135 12.46 -0.77 -12.10
C VAL A 135 13.92 -0.76 -11.62
N ILE A 136 14.48 -1.90 -11.23
CA ILE A 136 15.92 -2.01 -10.95
C ILE A 136 16.71 -1.68 -12.21
N THR A 137 16.30 -2.24 -13.35
CA THR A 137 17.01 -2.08 -14.62
C THR A 137 16.81 -0.68 -15.21
N THR A 138 15.58 -0.16 -15.23
CA THR A 138 15.22 1.08 -15.93
C THR A 138 15.46 2.33 -15.09
N ARG A 139 15.27 2.25 -13.76
CA ARG A 139 15.45 3.38 -12.83
C ARG A 139 16.74 3.31 -12.02
N GLY A 140 17.46 2.18 -12.06
CA GLY A 140 18.68 1.99 -11.27
C GLY A 140 18.43 1.91 -9.76
N TRP A 141 17.21 1.55 -9.36
CA TRP A 141 16.86 1.44 -7.94
C TRP A 141 17.60 0.28 -7.26
N PHE A 142 18.00 0.50 -6.01
CA PHE A 142 18.46 -0.60 -5.16
C PHE A 142 17.30 -1.55 -4.85
N PRO A 143 17.58 -2.85 -4.65
CA PRO A 143 16.55 -3.85 -4.37
C PRO A 143 15.53 -3.46 -3.30
N ASP A 144 15.97 -2.87 -2.18
CA ASP A 144 15.06 -2.50 -1.08
C ASP A 144 14.09 -1.38 -1.47
N ILE A 145 14.55 -0.40 -2.26
CA ILE A 145 13.70 0.68 -2.78
C ILE A 145 12.72 0.08 -3.80
N ALA A 146 13.20 -0.77 -4.70
CA ALA A 146 12.37 -1.43 -5.70
C ALA A 146 11.27 -2.29 -5.05
N ASN A 147 11.61 -3.05 -4.01
CA ASN A 147 10.64 -3.85 -3.26
C ASN A 147 9.60 -2.98 -2.55
N LEU A 148 10.05 -1.94 -1.83
CA LEU A 148 9.14 -1.02 -1.13
C LEU A 148 8.17 -0.34 -2.11
N GLU A 149 8.69 0.20 -3.20
CA GLU A 149 7.87 0.93 -4.17
C GLU A 149 6.96 0.01 -5.00
N TYR A 150 7.38 -1.23 -5.27
CA TYR A 150 6.52 -2.24 -5.88
C TYR A 150 5.35 -2.62 -4.97
N ILE A 151 5.61 -2.85 -3.68
CA ILE A 151 4.53 -3.13 -2.71
C ILE A 151 3.61 -1.92 -2.55
N ARG A 152 4.15 -0.71 -2.46
CA ARG A 152 3.34 0.53 -2.42
C ARG A 152 2.50 0.70 -3.69
N PHE A 153 3.02 0.35 -4.86
CA PHE A 153 2.29 0.44 -6.12
C PHE A 153 1.08 -0.48 -6.13
N LEU A 154 1.27 -1.75 -5.75
CA LEU A 154 0.17 -2.70 -5.64
C LEU A 154 -0.85 -2.22 -4.60
N ALA A 155 -0.36 -1.80 -3.43
CA ALA A 155 -1.19 -1.34 -2.32
C ALA A 155 -2.01 -0.08 -2.65
N GLU A 156 -1.40 0.93 -3.27
CA GLU A 156 -2.07 2.14 -3.75
C GLU A 156 -3.12 1.80 -4.81
N GLY A 157 -2.78 0.92 -5.76
CA GLY A 157 -3.71 0.50 -6.80
C GLY A 157 -4.92 -0.26 -6.23
N ILE A 158 -4.70 -1.17 -5.29
CA ILE A 158 -5.76 -1.93 -4.61
C ILE A 158 -6.60 -1.00 -3.73
N ALA A 159 -5.98 -0.14 -2.93
CA ALA A 159 -6.67 0.84 -2.09
C ALA A 159 -7.58 1.76 -2.91
N SER A 160 -7.09 2.26 -4.05
CA SER A 160 -7.84 3.12 -4.97
C SER A 160 -8.85 2.40 -5.86
N GLY A 161 -8.76 1.06 -5.96
CA GLY A 161 -9.60 0.24 -6.83
C GLY A 161 -9.19 0.29 -8.31
N THR A 162 -7.97 0.72 -8.61
CA THR A 162 -7.36 0.72 -9.96
C THR A 162 -6.55 -0.55 -10.27
N LEU A 163 -6.27 -1.34 -9.24
CA LEU A 163 -5.75 -2.70 -9.30
C LEU A 163 -6.64 -3.63 -8.46
N SER A 164 -6.71 -4.91 -8.82
CA SER A 164 -7.34 -5.93 -7.97
C SER A 164 -6.73 -7.31 -8.19
N PHE A 165 -6.55 -8.08 -7.12
CA PHE A 165 -6.23 -9.49 -7.20
C PHE A 165 -7.53 -10.28 -7.02
N TYR A 166 -8.29 -10.42 -8.11
CA TYR A 166 -9.67 -10.89 -8.06
C TYR A 166 -9.83 -12.31 -8.60
N SER A 167 -10.42 -13.17 -7.77
CA SER A 167 -11.10 -14.38 -8.23
C SER A 167 -12.23 -14.68 -7.24
N PRO A 168 -13.42 -15.07 -7.72
CA PRO A 168 -14.52 -15.48 -6.84
C PRO A 168 -14.37 -16.93 -6.35
N ASP A 169 -13.36 -17.66 -6.84
CA ASP A 169 -13.06 -19.03 -6.43
C ASP A 169 -11.76 -19.06 -5.60
N PRO A 170 -11.80 -19.44 -4.31
CA PRO A 170 -10.62 -19.51 -3.46
C PRO A 170 -9.61 -20.58 -3.90
N LEU A 171 -10.02 -21.53 -4.76
CA LEU A 171 -9.15 -22.56 -5.33
C LEU A 171 -8.52 -22.14 -6.67
N ARG A 172 -8.92 -20.99 -7.20
CA ARG A 172 -8.37 -20.44 -8.44
C ARG A 172 -7.57 -19.18 -8.13
N THR A 173 -6.24 -19.31 -8.26
CA THR A 173 -5.32 -18.16 -8.22
C THR A 173 -5.46 -17.33 -9.49
N PRO A 174 -5.70 -16.02 -9.40
CA PRO A 174 -5.69 -15.11 -10.55
C PRO A 174 -4.34 -15.18 -11.32
N PRO A 175 -4.32 -14.91 -12.63
CA PRO A 175 -3.08 -14.89 -13.42
C PRO A 175 -2.05 -13.87 -12.94
N GLY A 176 -2.54 -12.78 -12.33
CA GLY A 176 -1.75 -11.69 -11.77
C GLY A 176 -2.68 -10.65 -11.15
N VAL A 177 -2.13 -9.49 -10.81
CA VAL A 177 -2.95 -8.35 -10.36
C VAL A 177 -3.58 -7.69 -11.58
N MET A 178 -4.91 -7.64 -11.63
CA MET A 178 -5.69 -7.10 -12.72
C MET A 178 -5.69 -5.57 -12.70
N ILE A 179 -5.55 -4.93 -13.85
CA ILE A 179 -5.80 -3.49 -14.04
C ILE A 179 -7.30 -3.29 -14.27
N THR A 180 -7.94 -2.49 -13.42
CA THR A 180 -9.41 -2.34 -13.35
C THR A 180 -9.92 -1.01 -13.95
N SER A 181 -9.06 -0.34 -14.70
CA SER A 181 -9.33 0.96 -15.33
C SER A 181 -9.12 0.92 -16.84
N GLY A 182 -9.63 1.92 -17.57
CA GLY A 182 -9.45 2.06 -19.01
C GLY A 182 -9.99 0.86 -19.81
N GLU A 183 -9.33 0.52 -20.92
CA GLU A 183 -9.72 -0.60 -21.79
C GLU A 183 -9.61 -1.98 -21.10
N CYS A 184 -8.73 -2.09 -20.10
CA CYS A 184 -8.57 -3.29 -19.29
C CYS A 184 -9.78 -3.57 -18.39
N ALA A 185 -10.57 -2.53 -18.09
CA ALA A 185 -11.79 -2.65 -17.30
C ALA A 185 -13.00 -3.18 -18.08
N ASP A 186 -12.92 -3.19 -19.42
CA ASP A 186 -14.02 -3.60 -20.28
C ASP A 186 -14.09 -5.13 -20.40
N VAL A 187 -14.45 -5.78 -19.29
CA VAL A 187 -14.59 -7.24 -19.20
C VAL A 187 -15.87 -7.63 -18.44
N PRO A 188 -16.45 -8.82 -18.70
CA PRO A 188 -17.73 -9.21 -18.09
C PRO A 188 -17.75 -9.22 -16.55
N SER A 189 -16.61 -9.51 -15.91
CA SER A 189 -16.49 -9.62 -14.45
C SER A 189 -16.34 -8.28 -13.72
N MET A 190 -16.19 -7.15 -14.42
CA MET A 190 -15.81 -5.87 -13.80
C MET A 190 -16.85 -5.35 -12.78
N ALA A 191 -18.13 -5.66 -12.96
CA ALA A 191 -19.16 -5.31 -11.98
C ALA A 191 -18.92 -5.98 -10.61
N ASP A 192 -18.48 -7.25 -10.62
CA ASP A 192 -18.18 -8.00 -9.40
C ASP A 192 -16.86 -7.56 -8.76
N VAL A 193 -15.87 -7.21 -9.57
CA VAL A 193 -14.61 -6.60 -9.11
C VAL A 193 -14.89 -5.29 -8.36
N ARG A 194 -15.64 -4.37 -8.97
CA ARG A 194 -16.00 -3.08 -8.35
C ARG A 194 -16.81 -3.24 -7.08
N ARG A 195 -17.74 -4.20 -7.05
CA ARG A 195 -18.52 -4.52 -5.84
C ARG A 195 -17.62 -5.05 -4.73
N SER A 196 -16.68 -5.93 -5.06
CA SER A 196 -15.72 -6.47 -4.10
C SER A 196 -14.84 -5.38 -3.51
N HIS A 197 -14.38 -4.44 -4.34
CA HIS A 197 -13.63 -3.26 -3.87
C HIS A 197 -14.48 -2.37 -2.96
N ALA A 198 -15.75 -2.11 -3.31
CA ALA A 198 -16.64 -1.34 -2.44
C ALA A 198 -16.81 -1.99 -1.06
N LEU A 199 -16.97 -3.32 -0.99
CA LEU A 199 -17.03 -4.07 0.26
C LEU A 199 -15.70 -4.01 1.04
N LEU A 200 -14.56 -4.11 0.34
CA LEU A 200 -13.23 -3.92 0.94
C LEU A 200 -13.12 -2.56 1.63
N VAL A 201 -13.52 -1.48 0.95
CA VAL A 201 -13.50 -0.11 1.48
C VAL A 201 -14.44 0.05 2.66
N GLU A 202 -15.69 -0.42 2.54
CA GLU A 202 -16.73 -0.29 3.57
C GLU A 202 -16.37 -1.04 4.86
N HIS A 203 -15.76 -2.23 4.73
CA HIS A 203 -15.51 -3.13 5.85
C HIS A 203 -14.03 -3.28 6.20
N PHE A 204 -13.17 -2.36 5.74
CA PHE A 204 -11.72 -2.44 5.94
C PHE A 204 -11.32 -2.62 7.42
N ASP A 205 -11.95 -1.86 8.33
CA ASP A 205 -11.72 -1.98 9.78
C ASP A 205 -12.00 -3.41 10.30
N THR A 206 -13.11 -3.99 9.85
CA THR A 206 -13.50 -5.35 10.25
C THR A 206 -12.51 -6.38 9.72
N PHE A 207 -12.07 -6.24 8.46
CA PHE A 207 -11.08 -7.15 7.88
C PHE A 207 -9.73 -7.08 8.59
N VAL A 208 -9.23 -5.88 8.84
CA VAL A 208 -7.96 -5.67 9.54
C VAL A 208 -8.01 -6.25 10.95
N ARG A 209 -9.08 -6.00 11.71
CA ARG A 209 -9.19 -6.48 13.09
C ARG A 209 -9.31 -7.99 13.22
N ALA A 210 -9.70 -8.70 12.17
CA ALA A 210 -9.67 -10.17 12.21
C ALA A 210 -8.25 -10.74 12.32
N TYR A 211 -7.23 -9.99 11.87
CA TYR A 211 -5.82 -10.37 12.03
C TYR A 211 -5.31 -10.19 13.48
N LEU A 212 -6.04 -9.54 14.38
CA LEU A 212 -5.60 -9.41 15.79
C LEU A 212 -5.43 -10.76 16.50
N ASN A 213 -6.02 -11.82 15.96
CA ASN A 213 -5.85 -13.18 16.50
C ASN A 213 -4.55 -13.86 16.04
N ASP A 214 -3.79 -13.25 15.12
CA ASP A 214 -2.54 -13.80 14.61
C ASP A 214 -1.35 -13.41 15.49
N ASP A 215 -0.39 -14.32 15.60
CA ASP A 215 0.81 -14.16 16.43
C ASP A 215 1.89 -13.36 15.68
N CYS A 216 2.36 -12.24 16.25
CA CYS A 216 3.32 -11.36 15.59
C CYS A 216 4.65 -12.05 15.26
N GLU A 217 5.05 -13.07 16.02
CA GLU A 217 6.33 -13.77 15.84
C GLU A 217 6.25 -14.90 14.81
N LYS A 218 5.08 -15.50 14.63
CA LYS A 218 4.89 -16.67 13.76
C LYS A 218 4.52 -16.29 12.34
N GLY A 219 4.05 -15.05 12.13
CA GLY A 219 3.48 -14.58 10.88
C GLY A 219 2.06 -15.10 10.70
N GLY A 220 1.12 -14.17 10.56
CA GLY A 220 -0.30 -14.46 10.48
C GLY A 220 -0.77 -15.04 9.14
N MET A 221 -1.87 -15.77 9.18
CA MET A 221 -2.63 -16.24 8.03
C MET A 221 -4.14 -16.18 8.34
N ALA A 222 -4.69 -15.00 8.66
CA ALA A 222 -6.14 -14.77 8.78
C ALA A 222 -6.93 -14.92 7.45
N MET A 223 -6.44 -15.78 6.54
CA MET A 223 -7.06 -16.11 5.26
C MET A 223 -8.46 -16.68 5.44
N ILE A 224 -8.65 -17.56 6.42
CA ILE A 224 -9.93 -18.24 6.66
C ILE A 224 -10.96 -17.24 7.19
N GLU A 225 -10.59 -16.46 8.20
CA GLU A 225 -11.46 -15.49 8.85
C GLU A 225 -11.91 -14.40 7.87
N VAL A 226 -10.96 -13.83 7.10
CA VAL A 226 -11.29 -12.80 6.11
C VAL A 226 -12.10 -13.36 4.96
N GLY A 227 -11.80 -14.58 4.50
CA GLY A 227 -12.58 -15.27 3.47
C GLY A 227 -14.03 -15.51 3.91
N ASP A 228 -14.23 -15.99 5.13
CA ASP A 228 -15.57 -16.25 5.68
C ASP A 228 -16.36 -14.96 5.91
N MET A 229 -15.71 -13.89 6.36
CA MET A 229 -16.35 -12.57 6.49
C MET A 229 -16.75 -12.02 5.13
N THR A 230 -15.88 -12.12 4.13
CA THR A 230 -16.16 -11.63 2.77
C THR A 230 -17.37 -12.33 2.18
N LYS A 231 -17.47 -13.66 2.33
CA LYS A 231 -18.66 -14.42 1.92
C LYS A 231 -19.93 -13.98 2.65
N LYS A 232 -19.85 -13.77 3.97
CA LYS A 232 -21.01 -13.31 4.77
C LYS A 232 -21.50 -11.92 4.33
N LEU A 233 -20.57 -11.00 4.10
CA LEU A 233 -20.88 -9.62 3.68
C LEU A 233 -21.35 -9.54 2.23
N GLY A 234 -20.82 -10.41 1.36
CA GLY A 234 -21.20 -10.50 -0.05
C GLY A 234 -22.57 -11.11 -0.33
N GLY A 235 -23.13 -11.85 0.62
CA GLY A 235 -24.36 -12.62 0.44
C GLY A 235 -24.24 -13.62 -0.72
N GLU A 236 -25.19 -13.60 -1.65
CA GLU A 236 -25.19 -14.46 -2.85
C GLU A 236 -24.29 -13.94 -3.98
N SER A 237 -23.62 -12.79 -3.81
CA SER A 237 -22.80 -12.18 -4.87
C SER A 237 -21.43 -12.87 -5.02
N ARG A 238 -20.87 -12.85 -6.24
CA ARG A 238 -19.50 -13.29 -6.53
C ARG A 238 -18.47 -12.28 -6.00
N VAL A 239 -18.22 -12.33 -4.69
CA VAL A 239 -17.21 -11.50 -4.03
C VAL A 239 -15.81 -12.08 -4.17
N ASN A 240 -14.78 -11.22 -4.06
CA ASN A 240 -13.39 -11.62 -4.16
C ASN A 240 -13.02 -12.62 -3.05
N ALA A 241 -12.64 -13.84 -3.41
CA ALA A 241 -12.15 -14.84 -2.46
C ALA A 241 -10.75 -14.49 -1.90
N TRP A 242 -10.07 -13.53 -2.53
CA TRP A 242 -8.70 -13.12 -2.21
C TRP A 242 -8.63 -11.78 -1.45
N THR A 243 -9.72 -11.32 -0.85
CA THR A 243 -9.74 -10.07 -0.05
C THR A 243 -8.69 -10.05 1.05
N PHE A 244 -8.34 -11.20 1.66
CA PHE A 244 -7.27 -11.28 2.65
C PHE A 244 -5.91 -10.82 2.09
N PHE A 245 -5.61 -11.20 0.84
CA PHE A 245 -4.38 -10.80 0.16
C PHE A 245 -4.38 -9.30 -0.12
N GLU A 246 -5.50 -8.76 -0.59
CA GLU A 246 -5.64 -7.32 -0.85
C GLU A 246 -5.49 -6.48 0.44
N VAL A 247 -6.07 -6.91 1.56
CA VAL A 247 -5.91 -6.28 2.88
C VAL A 247 -4.45 -6.33 3.33
N GLU A 248 -3.77 -7.47 3.18
CA GLU A 248 -2.36 -7.61 3.53
C GLU A 248 -1.47 -6.69 2.66
N MET A 249 -1.72 -6.61 1.35
CA MET A 249 -0.97 -5.71 0.47
C MET A 249 -1.14 -4.25 0.88
N ILE A 250 -2.38 -3.81 1.15
CA ILE A 250 -2.64 -2.45 1.66
C ILE A 250 -1.84 -2.20 2.94
N ALA A 251 -1.92 -3.09 3.92
CA ALA A 251 -1.25 -2.93 5.20
C ALA A 251 0.29 -2.93 5.06
N ARG A 252 0.85 -3.75 4.18
CA ARG A 252 2.28 -3.73 3.86
C ARG A 252 2.71 -2.42 3.20
N GLY A 253 1.98 -1.95 2.18
CA GLY A 253 2.27 -0.68 1.51
C GLY A 253 2.14 0.54 2.43
N ALA A 254 1.29 0.44 3.45
CA ALA A 254 1.14 1.42 4.52
C ALA A 254 2.24 1.39 5.59
N GLY A 255 3.19 0.44 5.50
CA GLY A 255 4.26 0.29 6.47
C GLY A 255 3.81 -0.34 7.79
N TRP A 256 2.78 -1.20 7.78
CA TRP A 256 2.38 -1.97 8.97
C TRP A 256 3.18 -3.27 9.12
N TRP A 257 4.22 -3.44 8.31
CA TRP A 257 5.24 -4.48 8.45
C TRP A 257 6.58 -3.82 8.75
N GLU A 258 7.19 -4.20 9.87
CA GLU A 258 8.48 -3.69 10.32
C GLU A 258 9.62 -4.54 9.75
N GLY A 259 10.71 -3.88 9.34
CA GLY A 259 11.89 -4.57 8.81
C GLY A 259 11.70 -5.26 7.46
N MET A 260 10.69 -4.87 6.68
CA MET A 260 10.49 -5.38 5.32
C MET A 260 11.56 -4.82 4.37
N GLY A 261 12.19 -5.70 3.60
CA GLY A 261 13.23 -5.39 2.61
C GLY A 261 13.14 -6.32 1.40
N ALA A 262 14.11 -6.26 0.49
CA ALA A 262 14.11 -7.12 -0.70
C ALA A 262 14.33 -8.60 -0.38
N LYS A 263 14.92 -8.93 0.77
CA LYS A 263 15.20 -10.30 1.21
C LYS A 263 14.46 -10.68 2.49
N GLU A 264 13.94 -9.69 3.20
CA GLU A 264 13.29 -9.82 4.48
C GLU A 264 11.79 -9.56 4.32
N LYS A 265 10.96 -10.56 4.66
CA LYS A 265 9.49 -10.43 4.64
C LYS A 265 8.98 -9.31 5.57
N GLY A 266 9.78 -8.94 6.57
CA GLY A 266 9.39 -8.14 7.72
C GLY A 266 8.45 -8.90 8.66
N ALA A 267 8.09 -8.26 9.77
CA ALA A 267 7.12 -8.76 10.74
C ALA A 267 5.89 -7.83 10.77
N PRO A 268 4.65 -8.37 10.80
CA PRO A 268 3.49 -7.54 11.04
C PRO A 268 3.60 -6.87 12.42
N ARG A 269 3.03 -5.68 12.54
CA ARG A 269 2.74 -5.07 13.85
C ARG A 269 1.23 -5.03 14.10
N PRO A 270 0.78 -4.84 15.36
CA PRO A 270 -0.61 -4.58 15.65
C PRO A 270 -1.17 -3.42 14.78
N PRO A 271 -2.41 -3.52 14.28
CA PRO A 271 -3.42 -4.54 14.59
C PRO A 271 -3.35 -5.82 13.74
N MET A 272 -2.34 -5.98 12.88
CA MET A 272 -2.23 -7.14 11.98
C MET A 272 -1.76 -8.42 12.69
N CYS A 273 -1.54 -8.33 14.00
CA CYS A 273 -1.15 -9.42 14.88
C CYS A 273 -1.28 -8.97 16.35
N HIS A 274 -1.03 -9.90 17.27
CA HIS A 274 -0.82 -9.69 18.70
C HIS A 274 0.47 -10.39 19.15
N TYR A 275 1.16 -9.81 20.12
CA TYR A 275 2.19 -10.45 20.92
C TYR A 275 1.57 -11.28 22.03
N LYS A 276 2.17 -12.44 22.31
CA LYS A 276 1.78 -13.36 23.39
C LYS A 276 2.65 -13.20 24.62
#